data_AF-A0A3A0D3B5-F1
#
_entry.id   AF-A0A3A0D3B5-F1
#
_cell.length_a   1.000
_cell.length_b   1.000
_cell.length_c   1.000
_cell.angle_alpha   90.00
_cell.angle_beta   90.00
_cell.angle_gamma   90.00
#
_symmetry.space_group_name_H-M   'P 1'
#
loop_
_entity.id
_entity.type
_entity.pdbx_description
1 polymer ?
#
loop_
_entity_poly.entity_id
_entity_poly.type
_entity_poly.pdbx_seq_one_letter_code
_entity_poly.pdbx_strand_id
1 'polypeptide(L)'
;RRFDAGPVDFAITQQPTRNAPNAPPVVGPIVISEIMYNPDAGEDFIELHNPTNQTIPFFDPVRPTNTWRFTQGISFTFPTNVVMPPGGYLLLVDDIPAEFRAANNVPASVPIFSFTGVSPDPTLSNAGEMLELSWPGKPEPPESTMPGFVPYYTIDRVRYDESAPWPTAADGNGPSLVRKTLLAYGNDVANWQAGPNGGSPGRGDADLVGPRVTGVRVGGAAWNGDPIDIPVGDPTQLLPLPLAGIDRITLSFDEPVTITATALSLSGVNVADYPLTPSVAEGVAAQSITWSLAVPIAADRLLVDLENEQTLDAAGNRLDGEWIDAASTFPSGDGATGADFLFSFAVLPGDVNQSGTVTEADLAAAMQHVFSSFGSQGFDPLCDIDGNGLINIVDLIRIRNALATSLPAGAPSPPASPAAPAAIVAAADAAPASPAVADSPTTAAANAASRGIARASQVDAVFDDATDRSDRERLLASRINRKVKRAQRFGFPDQSRPRAPGLPTL
;
A
#
# COMPACT_ATOMS: atom_id res chain seq x y z
N ARG A 1 18.41 -18.35 -27.62
CA ARG A 1 18.80 -16.97 -27.97
C ARG A 1 20.11 -16.69 -27.25
N ARG A 2 21.09 -16.02 -27.89
CA ARG A 2 22.08 -15.27 -27.10
C ARG A 2 21.31 -14.05 -26.61
N PHE A 3 20.97 -14.03 -25.33
CA PHE A 3 20.47 -12.83 -24.70
C PHE A 3 21.67 -11.90 -24.52
N ASP A 4 21.54 -10.68 -24.99
CA ASP A 4 22.60 -9.69 -24.95
C ASP A 4 22.99 -9.40 -23.49
N ALA A 5 24.29 -9.46 -23.20
CA ALA A 5 24.97 -9.03 -21.97
C ALA A 5 24.48 -9.58 -20.59
N GLY A 6 23.73 -10.69 -20.54
CA GLY A 6 23.39 -11.39 -19.30
C GLY A 6 24.09 -12.76 -19.15
N PRO A 7 24.12 -13.36 -17.95
CA PRO A 7 24.60 -14.72 -17.77
C PRO A 7 23.82 -15.69 -18.67
N VAL A 8 24.53 -16.60 -19.35
CA VAL A 8 23.92 -17.60 -20.25
C VAL A 8 23.06 -18.55 -19.44
N ASP A 9 21.79 -18.65 -19.81
CA ASP A 9 20.85 -19.55 -19.16
C ASP A 9 20.50 -20.77 -20.04
N PHE A 10 20.45 -21.95 -19.43
CA PHE A 10 20.14 -23.22 -20.09
C PHE A 10 18.78 -23.73 -19.61
N ALA A 11 17.73 -23.46 -20.37
CA ALA A 11 16.38 -23.91 -20.06
C ALA A 11 16.12 -25.32 -20.62
N ILE A 12 15.32 -26.10 -19.90
CA ILE A 12 14.73 -27.34 -20.44
C ILE A 12 13.80 -26.92 -21.58
N THR A 13 13.94 -27.54 -22.74
CA THR A 13 13.15 -27.20 -23.94
C THR A 13 12.00 -28.19 -24.12
N GLN A 14 10.90 -27.73 -24.71
CA GLN A 14 9.69 -28.54 -24.91
C GLN A 14 9.93 -29.79 -25.76
N GLN A 15 10.95 -29.77 -26.63
CA GLN A 15 11.33 -30.91 -27.45
C GLN A 15 12.82 -30.85 -27.85
N PRO A 16 13.49 -32.02 -28.00
CA PRO A 16 14.84 -32.08 -28.55
C PRO A 16 14.91 -31.52 -29.97
N THR A 17 15.86 -30.64 -30.24
CA THR A 17 15.97 -29.88 -31.51
C THR A 17 17.38 -29.94 -32.10
N ARG A 18 17.98 -31.14 -32.11
CA ARG A 18 19.35 -31.33 -32.64
C ARG A 18 19.44 -30.87 -34.10
N ASN A 19 20.42 -30.01 -34.40
CA ASN A 19 20.66 -29.42 -35.73
C ASN A 19 19.53 -28.52 -36.27
N ALA A 20 18.62 -28.07 -35.40
CA ALA A 20 17.56 -27.13 -35.70
C ALA A 20 17.61 -25.95 -34.71
N PRO A 21 16.86 -24.86 -34.92
CA PRO A 21 16.66 -23.85 -33.88
C PRO A 21 16.09 -24.49 -32.60
N ASN A 22 16.60 -24.07 -31.44
CA ASN A 22 16.14 -24.57 -30.15
C ASN A 22 14.63 -24.35 -29.97
N ALA A 23 13.93 -25.38 -29.48
CA ALA A 23 12.53 -25.24 -29.09
C ALA A 23 12.37 -24.26 -27.91
N PRO A 24 11.16 -23.68 -27.73
CA PRO A 24 10.86 -22.86 -26.57
C PRO A 24 11.13 -23.59 -25.24
N PRO A 25 11.42 -22.85 -24.16
CA PRO A 25 11.56 -23.45 -22.85
C PRO A 25 10.24 -24.06 -22.36
N VAL A 26 10.34 -25.08 -21.52
CA VAL A 26 9.24 -25.58 -20.71
C VAL A 26 8.90 -24.53 -19.65
N VAL A 27 7.61 -24.27 -19.44
CA VAL A 27 7.08 -23.34 -18.44
C VAL A 27 5.96 -24.04 -17.69
N GLY A 28 5.93 -23.89 -16.37
CA GLY A 28 4.87 -24.44 -15.52
C GLY A 28 5.07 -25.93 -15.17
N PRO A 29 4.06 -26.58 -14.57
CA PRO A 29 2.66 -26.15 -14.53
C PRO A 29 2.34 -25.07 -13.48
N ILE A 30 3.24 -24.82 -12.54
CA ILE A 30 3.17 -23.70 -11.59
C ILE A 30 4.23 -22.68 -11.97
N VAL A 31 3.89 -21.40 -11.87
CA VAL A 31 4.80 -20.31 -12.21
C VAL A 31 4.96 -19.35 -11.02
N ILE A 32 6.12 -18.72 -10.92
CA ILE A 32 6.29 -17.53 -10.07
C ILE A 32 5.64 -16.36 -10.83
N SER A 33 4.59 -15.77 -10.23
CA SER A 33 3.82 -14.66 -10.82
C SER A 33 4.28 -13.30 -10.32
N GLU A 34 4.60 -13.21 -9.02
CA GLU A 34 4.91 -11.94 -8.36
C GLU A 34 6.03 -12.12 -7.32
N ILE A 35 6.88 -11.11 -7.17
CA ILE A 35 7.99 -11.06 -6.21
C ILE A 35 8.05 -9.67 -5.58
N MET A 36 7.83 -9.59 -4.26
CA MET A 36 8.08 -8.38 -3.46
C MET A 36 9.38 -8.57 -2.68
N TYR A 37 10.47 -7.95 -3.12
CA TYR A 37 11.83 -8.16 -2.57
C TYR A 37 12.43 -6.92 -1.88
N ASN A 38 11.80 -5.76 -2.04
CA ASN A 38 12.20 -4.51 -1.38
C ASN A 38 10.99 -3.58 -1.24
N PRO A 39 10.00 -3.92 -0.39
CA PRO A 39 8.84 -3.06 -0.17
C PRO A 39 9.25 -1.74 0.51
N ASP A 40 8.51 -0.66 0.25
CA ASP A 40 8.62 0.61 0.98
C ASP A 40 8.10 0.47 2.43
N ALA A 41 7.04 -0.32 2.59
CA ALA A 41 6.46 -0.78 3.84
C ALA A 41 5.85 -2.18 3.64
N GLY A 42 5.89 -3.02 4.69
CA GLY A 42 5.38 -4.39 4.64
C GLY A 42 6.49 -5.43 4.61
N GLU A 43 6.16 -6.60 4.07
CA GLU A 43 6.96 -7.83 4.18
C GLU A 43 7.26 -8.42 2.79
N ASP A 44 8.33 -9.20 2.70
CA ASP A 44 8.74 -9.83 1.43
C ASP A 44 7.82 -11.01 1.11
N PHE A 45 7.48 -11.17 -0.17
CA PHE A 45 6.71 -12.33 -0.60
C PHE A 45 7.05 -12.82 -2.01
N ILE A 46 6.78 -14.10 -2.22
CA ILE A 46 6.76 -14.75 -3.52
C ILE A 46 5.36 -15.30 -3.75
N GLU A 47 4.76 -14.95 -4.88
CA GLU A 47 3.50 -15.52 -5.33
C GLU A 47 3.72 -16.62 -6.37
N LEU A 48 3.06 -17.75 -6.14
CA LEU A 48 2.94 -18.83 -7.11
C LEU A 48 1.53 -18.88 -7.68
N HIS A 49 1.44 -19.07 -8.99
CA HIS A 49 0.17 -19.18 -9.70
C HIS A 49 0.09 -20.50 -10.50
N ASN A 50 -1.12 -21.07 -10.56
CA ASN A 50 -1.47 -22.18 -11.43
C ASN A 50 -2.25 -21.69 -12.66
N PRO A 51 -1.59 -21.36 -13.78
CA PRO A 51 -2.27 -20.91 -14.99
C PRO A 51 -3.00 -22.04 -15.75
N THR A 52 -2.97 -23.27 -15.24
CA THR A 52 -3.56 -24.42 -15.92
C THR A 52 -5.03 -24.62 -15.53
N ASN A 53 -5.74 -25.46 -16.28
CA ASN A 53 -7.10 -25.89 -15.98
C ASN A 53 -7.14 -27.15 -15.08
N GLN A 54 -6.02 -27.54 -14.47
CA GLN A 54 -5.90 -28.75 -13.65
C GLN A 54 -5.49 -28.39 -12.22
N THR A 55 -5.97 -29.15 -11.24
CA THR A 55 -5.44 -29.08 -9.88
C THR A 55 -4.04 -29.67 -9.85
N ILE A 56 -3.06 -28.92 -9.33
CA ILE A 56 -1.66 -29.36 -9.26
C ILE A 56 -1.28 -29.70 -7.82
N PRO A 57 -0.83 -30.93 -7.54
CA PRO A 57 -0.25 -31.30 -6.24
C PRO A 57 1.21 -30.86 -6.14
N PHE A 58 1.59 -30.30 -4.99
CA PHE A 58 2.97 -29.92 -4.66
C PHE A 58 3.75 -31.10 -4.06
N PHE A 59 3.46 -32.32 -4.53
CA PHE A 59 4.08 -33.58 -4.11
C PHE A 59 3.98 -34.64 -5.20
N ASP A 60 4.82 -35.68 -5.15
CA ASP A 60 4.69 -36.87 -6.03
C ASP A 60 3.40 -37.63 -5.65
N PRO A 61 2.40 -37.75 -6.54
CA PRO A 61 1.15 -38.44 -6.23
C PRO A 61 1.33 -39.92 -5.87
N VAL A 62 2.41 -40.55 -6.32
CA VAL A 62 2.75 -41.94 -5.99
C VAL A 62 3.54 -42.03 -4.68
N ARG A 63 4.25 -40.96 -4.30
CA ARG A 63 5.08 -40.88 -3.08
C ARG A 63 4.85 -39.55 -2.37
N PRO A 64 3.74 -39.38 -1.65
CA PRO A 64 3.31 -38.07 -1.14
C PRO A 64 4.26 -37.40 -0.13
N THR A 65 5.23 -38.14 0.41
CA THR A 65 6.30 -37.60 1.27
C THR A 65 7.39 -36.86 0.49
N ASN A 66 7.48 -37.06 -0.82
CA ASN A 66 8.36 -36.30 -1.70
C ASN A 66 7.60 -35.08 -2.17
N THR A 67 7.90 -33.92 -1.59
CA THR A 67 7.22 -32.66 -1.87
C THR A 67 8.07 -31.74 -2.75
N TRP A 68 7.44 -30.72 -3.32
CA TRP A 68 8.15 -29.66 -4.05
C TRP A 68 8.96 -28.81 -3.07
N ARG A 69 9.95 -28.08 -3.58
CA ARG A 69 10.76 -27.16 -2.77
C ARG A 69 11.39 -26.07 -3.60
N PHE A 70 11.88 -25.02 -2.94
CA PHE A 70 12.84 -24.11 -3.53
C PHE A 70 14.25 -24.69 -3.41
N THR A 71 14.98 -24.72 -4.53
CA THR A 71 16.36 -25.23 -4.60
C THR A 71 17.40 -24.11 -4.65
N GLN A 72 16.98 -22.86 -4.88
CA GLN A 72 17.80 -21.65 -4.87
C GLN A 72 17.01 -20.48 -4.25
N GLY A 73 17.74 -19.52 -3.69
CA GLY A 73 17.25 -18.25 -3.14
C GLY A 73 16.72 -18.36 -1.73
N ILE A 74 15.62 -19.10 -1.56
CA ILE A 74 14.99 -19.31 -0.24
C ILE A 74 15.11 -20.77 0.23
N SER A 75 15.08 -20.97 1.55
CA SER A 75 14.94 -22.28 2.17
C SER A 75 13.47 -22.56 2.46
N PHE A 76 12.81 -23.32 1.58
CA PHE A 76 11.43 -23.74 1.75
C PHE A 76 11.15 -25.09 1.10
N THR A 77 10.44 -25.97 1.81
CA THR A 77 9.95 -27.25 1.30
C THR A 77 8.46 -27.34 1.62
N PHE A 78 7.64 -27.62 0.61
CA PHE A 78 6.20 -27.67 0.78
C PHE A 78 5.81 -28.80 1.75
N PRO A 79 4.83 -28.59 2.64
CA PRO A 79 4.26 -29.68 3.41
C PRO A 79 3.50 -30.66 2.51
N THR A 80 3.30 -31.87 3.01
CA THR A 80 2.52 -32.89 2.31
C THR A 80 1.07 -32.46 2.11
N ASN A 81 0.41 -32.97 1.07
CA ASN A 81 -1.01 -32.73 0.76
C ASN A 81 -1.36 -31.30 0.32
N VAL A 82 -0.37 -30.45 0.02
CA VAL A 82 -0.63 -29.16 -0.62
C VAL A 82 -1.06 -29.38 -2.07
N VAL A 83 -2.20 -28.81 -2.42
CA VAL A 83 -2.75 -28.80 -3.78
C VAL A 83 -3.19 -27.38 -4.13
N MET A 84 -3.02 -27.00 -5.39
CA MET A 84 -3.49 -25.71 -5.90
C MET A 84 -4.54 -25.95 -7.00
N PRO A 85 -5.75 -25.37 -6.88
CA PRO A 85 -6.80 -25.52 -7.88
C PRO A 85 -6.43 -24.81 -9.20
N PRO A 86 -7.16 -25.06 -10.29
CA PRO A 86 -7.04 -24.29 -11.52
C PRO A 86 -7.16 -22.78 -11.27
N GLY A 87 -6.26 -21.98 -11.84
CA GLY A 87 -6.23 -20.53 -11.62
C GLY A 87 -5.92 -20.09 -10.18
N GLY A 88 -5.54 -21.02 -9.30
CA GLY A 88 -5.27 -20.73 -7.90
C GLY A 88 -3.94 -20.01 -7.67
N TYR A 89 -3.84 -19.38 -6.50
CA TYR A 89 -2.64 -18.69 -6.00
C TYR A 89 -2.17 -19.31 -4.68
N LEU A 90 -0.88 -19.16 -4.38
CA LEU A 90 -0.26 -19.51 -3.10
C LEU A 90 0.87 -18.51 -2.83
N LEU A 91 0.96 -18.07 -1.58
CA LEU A 91 1.98 -17.11 -1.15
C LEU A 91 3.02 -17.77 -0.26
N LEU A 92 4.28 -17.40 -0.48
CA LEU A 92 5.38 -17.62 0.44
C LEU A 92 5.80 -16.26 0.99
N VAL A 93 5.79 -16.10 2.31
CA VAL A 93 6.09 -14.83 3.00
C VAL A 93 7.26 -15.02 3.97
N ASP A 94 8.02 -13.97 4.27
CA ASP A 94 9.10 -14.04 5.28
C ASP A 94 8.60 -13.79 6.73
N ASP A 95 7.29 -13.58 6.89
CA ASP A 95 6.63 -13.25 8.14
C ASP A 95 5.56 -14.28 8.59
N ILE A 96 4.75 -13.94 9.61
CA ILE A 96 3.65 -14.72 10.16
C ILE A 96 2.47 -14.71 9.18
N PRO A 97 2.03 -15.87 8.65
CA PRO A 97 1.02 -15.93 7.58
C PRO A 97 -0.34 -15.29 7.93
N ALA A 98 -0.72 -15.31 9.21
CA ALA A 98 -1.97 -14.71 9.67
C ALA A 98 -1.91 -13.17 9.70
N GLU A 99 -0.76 -12.61 10.07
CA GLU A 99 -0.53 -11.16 10.12
C GLU A 99 -0.42 -10.61 8.70
N PHE A 100 0.36 -11.27 7.83
CA PHE A 100 0.45 -10.93 6.41
C PHE A 100 -0.92 -10.93 5.72
N ARG A 101 -1.76 -11.94 5.99
CA ARG A 101 -3.11 -12.01 5.43
C ARG A 101 -3.95 -10.80 5.82
N ALA A 102 -3.91 -10.41 7.09
CA ALA A 102 -4.69 -9.29 7.60
C ALA A 102 -4.19 -7.96 7.03
N ALA A 103 -2.87 -7.76 6.98
CA ALA A 103 -2.25 -6.54 6.46
C ALA A 103 -2.53 -6.32 4.96
N ASN A 104 -2.57 -7.40 4.17
CA ASN A 104 -2.69 -7.32 2.72
C ASN A 104 -4.06 -7.76 2.19
N ASN A 105 -5.06 -7.93 3.07
CA ASN A 105 -6.40 -8.39 2.71
C ASN A 105 -6.42 -9.64 1.81
N VAL A 106 -5.53 -10.61 2.07
CA VAL A 106 -5.40 -11.81 1.22
C VAL A 106 -6.65 -12.69 1.36
N PRO A 107 -7.26 -13.17 0.25
CA PRO A 107 -8.43 -14.04 0.32
C PRO A 107 -8.19 -15.30 1.17
N ALA A 108 -9.18 -15.69 1.98
CA ALA A 108 -9.06 -16.85 2.87
C ALA A 108 -8.81 -18.18 2.15
N SER A 109 -9.16 -18.26 0.87
CA SER A 109 -8.90 -19.42 0.00
C SER A 109 -7.45 -19.56 -0.45
N VAL A 110 -6.64 -18.50 -0.35
CA VAL A 110 -5.23 -18.50 -0.78
C VAL A 110 -4.36 -19.02 0.37
N PRO A 111 -3.66 -20.16 0.18
CA PRO A 111 -2.70 -20.67 1.17
C PRO A 111 -1.50 -19.73 1.29
N ILE A 112 -1.02 -19.56 2.52
CA ILE A 112 0.16 -18.74 2.84
C ILE A 112 1.09 -19.58 3.71
N PHE A 113 2.37 -19.66 3.33
CA PHE A 113 3.41 -20.35 4.10
C PHE A 113 4.58 -19.40 4.37
N SER A 114 5.29 -19.62 5.47
CA SER A 114 6.51 -18.87 5.75
C SER A 114 7.72 -19.53 5.13
N PHE A 115 8.60 -18.74 4.52
CA PHE A 115 9.95 -19.17 4.11
C PHE A 115 11.02 -18.52 5.00
N THR A 116 12.26 -18.96 4.83
CA THR A 116 13.44 -18.27 5.38
C THR A 116 14.43 -17.99 4.26
N GLY A 117 14.99 -16.78 4.21
CA GLY A 117 16.07 -16.44 3.29
C GLY A 117 17.33 -17.27 3.52
N VAL A 118 18.23 -17.29 2.53
CA VAL A 118 19.51 -17.99 2.62
C VAL A 118 20.62 -16.99 2.94
N SER A 119 21.47 -17.35 3.91
CA SER A 119 22.60 -16.52 4.36
C SER A 119 23.38 -15.89 3.19
N PRO A 120 23.67 -14.58 3.25
CA PRO A 120 23.60 -13.72 4.43
C PRO A 120 22.22 -13.10 4.72
N ASP A 121 21.28 -13.20 3.79
CA ASP A 121 20.00 -12.49 3.86
C ASP A 121 18.93 -13.37 4.52
N PRO A 122 18.27 -12.92 5.60
CA PRO A 122 17.21 -13.70 6.27
C PRO A 122 15.85 -13.61 5.57
N THR A 123 15.73 -12.71 4.58
CA THR A 123 14.55 -12.42 3.75
C THR A 123 14.96 -12.51 2.27
N LEU A 124 14.18 -11.99 1.32
CA LEU A 124 14.65 -11.89 -0.05
C LEU A 124 15.80 -10.88 -0.17
N SER A 125 16.68 -11.07 -1.14
CA SER A 125 17.82 -10.16 -1.35
C SER A 125 17.37 -8.91 -2.10
N ASN A 126 17.56 -7.73 -1.49
CA ASN A 126 17.33 -6.43 -2.14
C ASN A 126 18.27 -6.17 -3.32
N ALA A 127 19.37 -6.92 -3.44
CA ALA A 127 20.36 -6.80 -4.53
C ALA A 127 20.18 -7.88 -5.63
N GLY A 128 18.99 -8.49 -5.69
CA GLY A 128 18.71 -9.58 -6.62
C GLY A 128 19.17 -10.96 -6.13
N GLU A 129 18.41 -11.99 -6.49
CA GLU A 129 18.80 -13.39 -6.29
C GLU A 129 18.16 -14.33 -7.31
N MET A 130 18.56 -15.62 -7.29
CA MET A 130 17.93 -16.66 -8.11
C MET A 130 16.91 -17.41 -7.27
N LEU A 131 15.63 -17.30 -7.63
CA LEU A 131 14.56 -18.14 -7.11
C LEU A 131 14.37 -19.33 -8.06
N GLU A 132 14.39 -20.55 -7.51
CA GLU A 132 14.19 -21.78 -8.29
C GLU A 132 13.20 -22.71 -7.60
N LEU A 133 12.00 -22.83 -8.17
CA LEU A 133 10.98 -23.80 -7.75
C LEU A 133 11.24 -25.14 -8.45
N SER A 134 11.32 -26.21 -7.67
CA SER A 134 11.63 -27.55 -8.18
C SER A 134 10.67 -28.62 -7.68
N TRP A 135 10.38 -29.59 -8.55
CA TRP A 135 9.58 -30.78 -8.23
C TRP A 135 10.47 -32.02 -8.02
N PRO A 136 10.04 -32.96 -7.15
CA PRO A 136 10.80 -34.17 -6.88
C PRO A 136 10.66 -35.17 -8.04
N GLY A 137 11.79 -35.74 -8.43
CA GLY A 137 11.88 -36.84 -9.37
C GLY A 137 11.60 -38.21 -8.75
N LYS A 138 11.75 -39.25 -9.56
CA LYS A 138 11.69 -40.62 -9.07
C LYS A 138 12.92 -40.90 -8.20
N PRO A 139 12.77 -41.56 -7.05
CA PRO A 139 13.92 -42.01 -6.28
C PRO A 139 14.83 -42.88 -7.15
N GLU A 140 16.13 -42.64 -7.03
CA GLU A 140 17.16 -43.41 -7.69
C GLU A 140 17.05 -44.89 -7.32
N PRO A 141 17.15 -45.81 -8.31
CA PRO A 141 16.90 -47.22 -8.09
C PRO A 141 18.01 -47.88 -7.24
N PRO A 142 17.79 -49.08 -6.67
CA PRO A 142 18.77 -49.78 -5.84
C PRO A 142 20.14 -50.01 -6.49
N GLU A 143 20.16 -50.12 -7.81
CA GLU A 143 21.37 -50.30 -8.62
C GLU A 143 22.14 -49.00 -8.94
N SER A 144 21.63 -47.83 -8.52
CA SER A 144 22.30 -46.55 -8.76
C SER A 144 23.47 -46.32 -7.79
N THR A 145 24.25 -45.26 -8.05
CA THR A 145 25.30 -44.81 -7.14
C THR A 145 24.78 -44.14 -5.87
N MET A 146 23.49 -43.77 -5.83
CA MET A 146 22.83 -43.16 -4.67
C MET A 146 21.41 -43.73 -4.47
N PRO A 147 21.26 -45.00 -4.06
CA PRO A 147 19.95 -45.63 -3.91
C PRO A 147 19.01 -44.82 -2.99
N GLY A 148 17.79 -44.56 -3.46
CA GLY A 148 16.77 -43.83 -2.71
C GLY A 148 16.94 -42.30 -2.71
N PHE A 149 18.00 -41.75 -3.29
CA PHE A 149 18.14 -40.32 -3.50
C PHE A 149 17.02 -39.80 -4.42
N VAL A 150 16.40 -38.69 -4.05
CA VAL A 150 15.34 -38.05 -4.85
C VAL A 150 15.94 -36.85 -5.57
N PRO A 151 16.16 -36.91 -6.91
CA PRO A 151 16.60 -35.75 -7.67
C PRO A 151 15.48 -34.71 -7.70
N TYR A 152 15.84 -33.44 -7.91
CA TYR A 152 14.88 -32.36 -8.11
C TYR A 152 15.09 -31.75 -9.49
N TYR A 153 13.99 -31.43 -10.16
CA TYR A 153 14.02 -30.78 -11.46
C TYR A 153 13.33 -29.43 -11.37
N THR A 154 13.88 -28.43 -12.05
CA THR A 154 13.32 -27.08 -12.11
C THR A 154 11.96 -27.11 -12.79
N ILE A 155 10.97 -26.47 -12.15
CA ILE A 155 9.64 -26.17 -12.70
C ILE A 155 9.63 -24.75 -13.25
N ASP A 156 10.09 -23.79 -12.44
CA ASP A 156 10.19 -22.39 -12.82
C ASP A 156 11.35 -21.74 -12.08
N ARG A 157 11.91 -20.69 -12.69
CA ARG A 157 13.00 -19.94 -12.08
C ARG A 157 13.05 -18.51 -12.60
N VAL A 158 13.61 -17.65 -11.78
CA VAL A 158 13.82 -16.24 -12.09
C VAL A 158 15.01 -15.70 -11.29
N ARG A 159 15.92 -15.03 -11.97
CA ARG A 159 17.00 -14.24 -11.39
C ARG A 159 16.65 -12.77 -11.52
N TYR A 160 15.99 -12.21 -10.52
CA TYR A 160 15.67 -10.79 -10.50
C TYR A 160 16.88 -9.95 -10.07
N ASP A 161 16.82 -8.65 -10.32
CA ASP A 161 17.86 -7.66 -10.03
C ASP A 161 17.19 -6.31 -9.73
N GLU A 162 17.85 -5.45 -8.97
CA GLU A 162 17.39 -4.10 -8.64
C GLU A 162 17.63 -3.08 -9.75
N SER A 163 18.46 -3.44 -10.74
CA SER A 163 18.95 -2.53 -11.74
C SER A 163 18.47 -2.86 -13.16
N ALA A 164 18.44 -1.85 -14.02
CA ALA A 164 18.08 -2.02 -15.42
C ALA A 164 18.94 -3.14 -16.06
N PRO A 165 18.34 -4.07 -16.82
CA PRO A 165 17.04 -3.97 -17.49
C PRO A 165 15.81 -4.37 -16.64
N TRP A 166 15.97 -4.71 -15.36
CA TRP A 166 14.82 -4.97 -14.47
C TRP A 166 14.06 -3.68 -14.12
N PRO A 167 12.75 -3.76 -13.82
CA PRO A 167 11.96 -2.62 -13.36
C PRO A 167 12.50 -2.05 -12.04
N THR A 168 13.19 -0.90 -12.09
CA THR A 168 13.81 -0.27 -10.91
C THR A 168 12.80 0.30 -9.92
N ALA A 169 11.54 0.48 -10.32
CA ALA A 169 10.48 0.95 -9.41
C ALA A 169 10.24 -0.03 -8.26
N ALA A 170 10.41 -1.34 -8.50
CA ALA A 170 10.25 -2.38 -7.47
C ALA A 170 11.40 -2.42 -6.43
N ASP A 171 12.42 -1.58 -6.60
CA ASP A 171 13.53 -1.47 -5.65
C ASP A 171 13.26 -0.39 -4.58
N GLY A 172 12.44 -0.71 -3.57
CA GLY A 172 12.28 0.12 -2.37
C GLY A 172 11.31 1.28 -2.50
N ASN A 173 10.61 1.42 -3.63
CA ASN A 173 9.62 2.49 -3.85
C ASN A 173 8.17 2.01 -3.71
N GLY A 174 7.94 0.77 -3.27
CA GLY A 174 6.61 0.21 -3.01
C GLY A 174 6.14 -0.90 -3.95
N PRO A 175 6.40 -0.86 -5.27
CA PRO A 175 5.95 -1.89 -6.20
C PRO A 175 6.61 -3.25 -6.02
N SER A 176 5.89 -4.31 -6.39
CA SER A 176 6.46 -5.65 -6.62
C SER A 176 6.96 -5.82 -8.07
N LEU A 177 7.69 -6.90 -8.33
CA LEU A 177 7.93 -7.41 -9.68
C LEU A 177 6.80 -8.36 -10.08
N VAL A 178 6.15 -8.05 -11.20
CA VAL A 178 5.01 -8.79 -11.74
C VAL A 178 5.35 -9.39 -13.11
N ARG A 179 4.95 -10.64 -13.34
CA ARG A 179 5.16 -11.35 -14.60
C ARG A 179 4.07 -11.05 -15.63
N LYS A 180 4.46 -10.40 -16.74
CA LYS A 180 3.56 -9.96 -17.83
C LYS A 180 2.80 -11.10 -18.51
N THR A 181 3.50 -12.18 -18.83
CA THR A 181 2.93 -13.35 -19.51
C THR A 181 3.27 -14.60 -18.73
N LEU A 182 2.27 -15.14 -18.04
CA LEU A 182 2.40 -16.30 -17.14
C LEU A 182 3.02 -17.52 -17.84
N LEU A 183 2.66 -17.76 -19.10
CA LEU A 183 3.16 -18.91 -19.88
C LEU A 183 4.43 -18.62 -20.70
N ALA A 184 5.00 -17.40 -20.61
CA ALA A 184 6.32 -17.09 -21.18
C ALA A 184 7.43 -17.48 -20.19
N TYR A 185 8.70 -17.48 -20.62
CA TYR A 185 9.81 -17.92 -19.78
C TYR A 185 10.03 -17.00 -18.57
N GLY A 186 10.13 -17.58 -17.37
CA GLY A 186 10.21 -16.82 -16.10
C GLY A 186 11.53 -16.06 -15.95
N ASN A 187 12.63 -16.59 -16.47
CA ASN A 187 13.94 -15.97 -16.35
C ASN A 187 14.28 -15.01 -17.52
N ASP A 188 13.26 -14.51 -18.24
CA ASP A 188 13.42 -13.45 -19.24
C ASP A 188 13.00 -12.11 -18.62
N VAL A 189 13.97 -11.21 -18.38
CA VAL A 189 13.74 -9.89 -17.78
C VAL A 189 12.67 -9.06 -18.52
N ALA A 190 12.54 -9.23 -19.85
CA ALA A 190 11.54 -8.51 -20.63
C ALA A 190 10.10 -8.90 -20.25
N ASN A 191 9.92 -10.07 -19.63
CA ASN A 191 8.64 -10.59 -19.17
C ASN A 191 8.23 -10.07 -17.78
N TRP A 192 8.98 -9.14 -17.19
CA TRP A 192 8.68 -8.55 -15.89
C TRP A 192 8.39 -7.05 -16.01
N GLN A 193 7.50 -6.56 -15.14
CA GLN A 193 7.16 -5.14 -14.95
C GLN A 193 7.02 -4.83 -13.45
N ALA A 194 6.94 -3.56 -13.11
CA ALA A 194 6.50 -3.14 -11.78
C ALA A 194 4.98 -3.38 -11.64
N GLY A 195 4.57 -3.89 -10.47
CA GLY A 195 3.18 -3.99 -10.04
C GLY A 195 2.69 -2.73 -9.31
N PRO A 196 1.58 -2.83 -8.57
CA PRO A 196 1.07 -1.76 -7.73
C PRO A 196 1.88 -1.67 -6.42
N ASN A 197 1.77 -0.54 -5.71
CA ASN A 197 2.43 -0.39 -4.41
C ASN A 197 1.85 -1.39 -3.40
N GLY A 198 2.72 -2.16 -2.73
CA GLY A 198 2.32 -3.27 -1.86
C GLY A 198 2.01 -4.59 -2.58
N GLY A 199 2.02 -4.60 -3.91
CA GLY A 199 1.75 -5.78 -4.73
C GLY A 199 0.29 -6.25 -4.74
N SER A 200 0.03 -7.41 -5.34
CA SER A 200 -1.32 -7.98 -5.55
C SER A 200 -1.56 -9.35 -4.88
N PRO A 201 -1.06 -9.60 -3.66
CA PRO A 201 -0.91 -10.95 -3.11
C PRO A 201 -2.24 -11.73 -3.03
N GLY A 202 -2.30 -12.82 -3.79
CA GLY A 202 -3.40 -13.78 -3.85
C GLY A 202 -4.57 -13.37 -4.74
N ARG A 203 -4.43 -12.31 -5.52
CA ARG A 203 -5.50 -11.75 -6.37
C ARG A 203 -5.14 -11.76 -7.85
N GLY A 204 -3.85 -11.68 -8.15
CA GLY A 204 -3.31 -11.68 -9.51
C GLY A 204 -3.52 -10.37 -10.24
N ASP A 205 -2.79 -10.23 -11.35
CA ASP A 205 -2.62 -8.98 -12.10
C ASP A 205 -3.74 -8.66 -13.11
N ALA A 206 -4.96 -9.16 -12.90
CA ALA A 206 -6.06 -8.94 -13.84
C ALA A 206 -6.45 -7.46 -13.95
N ASP A 207 -6.14 -6.69 -12.91
CA ASP A 207 -6.22 -5.23 -12.88
C ASP A 207 -5.04 -4.69 -12.08
N LEU A 208 -4.20 -3.89 -12.72
CA LEU A 208 -3.00 -3.27 -12.13
C LEU A 208 -3.09 -1.75 -12.10
N VAL A 209 -4.17 -1.19 -12.63
CA VAL A 209 -4.37 0.25 -12.69
C VAL A 209 -5.21 0.63 -11.48
N GLY A 210 -4.77 1.63 -10.74
CA GLY A 210 -5.56 2.13 -9.63
C GLY A 210 -6.79 2.88 -10.13
N PRO A 211 -7.88 2.92 -9.34
CA PRO A 211 -9.02 3.76 -9.66
C PRO A 211 -8.59 5.22 -9.70
N ARG A 212 -9.18 6.00 -10.60
CA ARG A 212 -8.92 7.44 -10.78
C ARG A 212 -10.15 8.26 -10.48
N VAL A 213 -9.93 9.48 -9.97
CA VAL A 213 -10.99 10.46 -9.80
C VAL A 213 -11.35 11.06 -11.16
N THR A 214 -12.61 10.86 -11.56
CA THR A 214 -13.21 11.31 -12.83
C THR A 214 -14.25 12.41 -12.65
N GLY A 215 -14.43 12.94 -11.45
CA GLY A 215 -15.28 14.11 -11.22
C GLY A 215 -15.27 14.59 -9.78
N VAL A 216 -15.28 15.91 -9.60
CA VAL A 216 -15.45 16.58 -8.30
C VAL A 216 -16.63 17.53 -8.40
N ARG A 217 -17.65 17.32 -7.59
CA ARG A 217 -18.90 18.10 -7.59
C ARG A 217 -19.25 18.61 -6.21
N VAL A 218 -19.91 19.76 -6.15
CA VAL A 218 -20.52 20.29 -4.93
C VAL A 218 -22.03 20.39 -5.06
N GLY A 219 -22.74 20.27 -3.94
CA GLY A 219 -24.19 20.41 -3.90
C GLY A 219 -24.70 20.86 -2.54
N GLY A 220 -26.00 21.15 -2.49
CA GLY A 220 -26.73 21.46 -1.27
C GLY A 220 -27.94 20.54 -1.10
N ALA A 221 -28.20 20.02 0.10
CA ALA A 221 -29.36 19.18 0.37
C ALA A 221 -30.69 19.91 0.16
N ALA A 222 -30.69 21.25 0.26
CA ALA A 222 -31.84 22.11 0.03
C ALA A 222 -31.95 22.62 -1.42
N TRP A 223 -30.97 22.31 -2.28
CA TRP A 223 -30.99 22.73 -3.68
C TRP A 223 -32.00 21.90 -4.47
N ASN A 224 -32.61 22.53 -5.48
CA ASN A 224 -33.49 21.86 -6.44
C ASN A 224 -32.79 21.56 -7.78
N GLY A 225 -31.53 21.97 -7.92
CA GLY A 225 -30.68 21.70 -9.09
C GLY A 225 -29.76 20.50 -8.91
N ASP A 226 -29.13 20.09 -10.00
CA ASP A 226 -28.06 19.09 -9.98
C ASP A 226 -26.81 19.63 -9.28
N PRO A 227 -25.98 18.76 -8.66
CA PRO A 227 -24.66 19.15 -8.17
C PRO A 227 -23.84 19.81 -9.28
N ILE A 228 -23.03 20.80 -8.91
CA ILE A 228 -22.22 21.58 -9.84
C ILE A 228 -20.82 20.99 -9.90
N ASP A 229 -20.34 20.74 -11.12
CA ASP A 229 -18.97 20.33 -11.40
C ASP A 229 -17.99 21.47 -11.08
N ILE A 230 -16.94 21.16 -10.34
CA ILE A 230 -15.79 22.07 -10.21
C ILE A 230 -14.92 21.89 -11.45
N PRO A 231 -14.47 22.97 -12.11
CA PRO A 231 -13.53 22.87 -13.22
C PRO A 231 -12.26 22.10 -12.83
N VAL A 232 -11.73 21.31 -13.75
CA VAL A 232 -10.56 20.44 -13.55
C VAL A 232 -9.56 20.64 -14.67
N GLY A 233 -8.27 20.56 -14.35
CA GLY A 233 -7.18 20.69 -15.31
C GLY A 233 -7.07 22.05 -15.99
N ASP A 234 -7.58 23.08 -15.34
CA ASP A 234 -7.44 24.48 -15.72
C ASP A 234 -7.40 25.39 -14.47
N PRO A 235 -6.65 26.51 -14.48
CA PRO A 235 -6.61 27.46 -13.35
C PRO A 235 -7.97 27.97 -12.85
N THR A 236 -9.02 27.89 -13.68
CA THR A 236 -10.41 28.19 -13.29
C THR A 236 -10.93 27.31 -12.15
N GLN A 237 -10.30 26.16 -11.87
CA GLN A 237 -10.56 25.33 -10.68
C GLN A 237 -10.50 26.14 -9.37
N LEU A 238 -9.62 27.14 -9.30
CA LEU A 238 -9.39 27.94 -8.09
C LEU A 238 -10.27 29.20 -8.00
N LEU A 239 -11.13 29.44 -9.01
CA LEU A 239 -12.08 30.54 -8.95
C LEU A 239 -13.15 30.22 -7.88
N PRO A 240 -13.53 31.20 -7.04
CA PRO A 240 -14.52 30.96 -6.01
C PRO A 240 -15.86 30.55 -6.59
N LEU A 241 -16.48 29.56 -5.95
CA LEU A 241 -17.86 29.21 -6.18
C LEU A 241 -18.75 30.22 -5.42
N PRO A 242 -19.64 30.95 -6.12
CA PRO A 242 -20.49 31.98 -5.52
C PRO A 242 -21.69 31.43 -4.74
N LEU A 243 -21.78 30.13 -4.59
CA LEU A 243 -22.98 29.42 -4.14
C LEU A 243 -23.01 29.34 -2.61
N ALA A 244 -24.20 29.46 -2.05
CA ALA A 244 -24.48 29.28 -0.64
C ALA A 244 -25.13 27.92 -0.38
N GLY A 245 -24.96 27.39 0.82
CA GLY A 245 -25.62 26.15 1.20
C GLY A 245 -24.96 24.89 0.65
N ILE A 246 -23.70 24.97 0.21
CA ILE A 246 -22.90 23.79 -0.16
C ILE A 246 -22.71 22.94 1.10
N ASP A 247 -23.37 21.79 1.16
CA ASP A 247 -23.28 20.82 2.25
C ASP A 247 -23.00 19.39 1.76
N ARG A 248 -22.68 19.24 0.48
CA ARG A 248 -22.31 17.98 -0.15
C ARG A 248 -21.13 18.14 -1.07
N ILE A 249 -20.19 17.20 -0.99
CA ILE A 249 -19.10 17.00 -1.96
C ILE A 249 -19.27 15.61 -2.54
N THR A 250 -19.20 15.48 -3.86
CA THR A 250 -19.32 14.19 -4.55
C THR A 250 -18.08 13.95 -5.39
N LEU A 251 -17.43 12.80 -5.19
CA LEU A 251 -16.35 12.31 -6.02
C LEU A 251 -16.86 11.16 -6.89
N SER A 252 -16.43 11.12 -8.14
CA SER A 252 -16.74 10.04 -9.09
C SER A 252 -15.45 9.35 -9.54
N PHE A 253 -15.56 8.06 -9.84
CA PHE A 253 -14.43 7.19 -10.15
C PHE A 253 -14.65 6.50 -11.51
N ASP A 254 -13.58 6.19 -12.24
CA ASP A 254 -13.65 5.40 -13.47
C ASP A 254 -14.12 3.96 -13.22
N GLU A 255 -13.95 3.47 -12.00
CA GLU A 255 -14.45 2.17 -11.54
C GLU A 255 -14.98 2.20 -10.09
N PRO A 256 -15.70 1.15 -9.63
CA PRO A 256 -16.22 1.11 -8.26
C PRO A 256 -15.11 0.99 -7.20
N VAL A 257 -15.12 1.88 -6.21
CA VAL A 257 -14.18 1.88 -5.07
C VAL A 257 -14.87 1.57 -3.75
N THR A 258 -14.14 0.96 -2.84
CA THR A 258 -14.47 0.81 -1.43
C THR A 258 -13.67 1.83 -0.62
N ILE A 259 -14.29 2.39 0.43
CA ILE A 259 -13.65 3.35 1.32
C ILE A 259 -13.79 2.94 2.79
N THR A 260 -12.90 3.45 3.64
CA THR A 260 -13.09 3.50 5.10
C THR A 260 -13.84 4.77 5.52
N ALA A 261 -14.20 4.88 6.81
CA ALA A 261 -14.85 6.07 7.35
C ALA A 261 -13.97 7.34 7.32
N THR A 262 -12.64 7.20 7.25
CA THR A 262 -11.67 8.32 7.30
C THR A 262 -11.01 8.60 5.96
N ALA A 263 -11.45 7.94 4.88
CA ALA A 263 -10.79 8.03 3.58
C ALA A 263 -10.77 9.45 2.97
N LEU A 264 -11.75 10.29 3.30
CA LEU A 264 -11.82 11.68 2.83
C LEU A 264 -11.71 12.65 4.01
N SER A 265 -10.79 13.60 3.91
CA SER A 265 -10.76 14.78 4.76
C SER A 265 -10.96 16.07 3.96
N LEU A 266 -11.51 17.09 4.61
CA LEU A 266 -11.72 18.41 4.04
C LEU A 266 -11.22 19.46 5.02
N SER A 267 -10.20 20.20 4.65
CA SER A 267 -9.67 21.30 5.44
C SER A 267 -9.84 22.63 4.74
N GLY A 268 -9.97 23.69 5.54
CA GLY A 268 -10.07 25.06 5.08
C GLY A 268 -9.08 25.98 5.78
N VAL A 269 -9.00 27.23 5.31
CA VAL A 269 -8.22 28.28 5.99
C VAL A 269 -8.97 28.81 7.20
N ASN A 270 -10.29 28.97 7.10
CA ASN A 270 -11.12 29.45 8.20
C ASN A 270 -11.55 28.32 9.15
N VAL A 271 -11.75 27.12 8.62
CA VAL A 271 -12.11 25.92 9.39
C VAL A 271 -11.09 24.84 9.12
N ALA A 272 -10.32 24.45 10.13
CA ALA A 272 -9.21 23.52 9.96
C ALA A 272 -9.65 22.09 9.54
N ASP A 273 -10.84 21.67 9.94
CA ASP A 273 -11.39 20.35 9.65
C ASP A 273 -12.92 20.43 9.56
N TYR A 274 -13.47 20.04 8.40
CA TYR A 274 -14.89 19.95 8.16
C TYR A 274 -15.35 18.50 8.38
N PRO A 275 -16.24 18.23 9.35
CA PRO A 275 -16.76 16.89 9.57
C PRO A 275 -17.59 16.40 8.38
N LEU A 276 -17.22 15.25 7.84
CA LEU A 276 -17.85 14.62 6.68
C LEU A 276 -18.54 13.30 7.05
N THR A 277 -19.59 12.95 6.32
CA THR A 277 -20.23 11.62 6.42
C THR A 277 -20.49 11.07 5.02
N PRO A 278 -19.91 9.90 4.65
CA PRO A 278 -20.11 9.30 3.34
C PRO A 278 -21.52 8.75 3.16
N SER A 279 -22.01 8.77 1.92
CA SER A 279 -23.30 8.21 1.52
C SER A 279 -23.33 6.68 1.47
N VAL A 280 -22.17 6.04 1.50
CA VAL A 280 -21.99 4.59 1.48
C VAL A 280 -21.38 4.11 2.80
N ALA A 281 -21.71 2.89 3.19
CA ALA A 281 -21.08 2.27 4.36
C ALA A 281 -19.65 1.83 4.01
N GLU A 282 -18.80 1.74 5.02
CA GLU A 282 -17.43 1.24 4.89
C GLU A 282 -17.38 -0.14 4.21
N GLY A 283 -16.46 -0.30 3.26
CA GLY A 283 -16.28 -1.52 2.49
C GLY A 283 -17.34 -1.79 1.40
N VAL A 284 -18.33 -0.90 1.22
CA VAL A 284 -19.32 -1.04 0.13
C VAL A 284 -18.83 -0.33 -1.12
N ALA A 285 -18.70 -1.09 -2.22
CA ALA A 285 -18.20 -0.57 -3.48
C ALA A 285 -19.19 0.40 -4.15
N ALA A 286 -18.71 1.56 -4.59
CA ALA A 286 -19.48 2.54 -5.33
C ALA A 286 -18.61 3.32 -6.32
N GLN A 287 -19.17 3.68 -7.47
CA GLN A 287 -18.49 4.47 -8.50
C GLN A 287 -18.66 5.99 -8.29
N SER A 288 -19.53 6.38 -7.37
CA SER A 288 -19.71 7.76 -6.96
C SER A 288 -20.10 7.79 -5.48
N ILE A 289 -19.42 8.64 -4.70
CA ILE A 289 -19.63 8.75 -3.26
C ILE A 289 -19.87 10.23 -2.94
N THR A 290 -20.93 10.50 -2.17
CA THR A 290 -21.25 11.84 -1.68
C THR A 290 -20.96 11.92 -0.20
N TRP A 291 -20.13 12.87 0.20
CA TRP A 291 -19.92 13.23 1.59
C TRP A 291 -20.78 14.42 1.96
N SER A 292 -21.58 14.27 3.02
CA SER A 292 -22.43 15.33 3.55
C SER A 292 -21.76 16.04 4.73
N LEU A 293 -21.94 17.35 4.81
CA LEU A 293 -21.51 18.21 5.91
C LEU A 293 -22.71 18.54 6.80
N ALA A 294 -22.50 18.58 8.12
CA ALA A 294 -23.56 19.01 9.04
C ALA A 294 -23.85 20.52 8.96
N VAL A 295 -22.84 21.30 8.57
CA VAL A 295 -22.93 22.75 8.40
C VAL A 295 -22.44 23.10 7.00
N PRO A 296 -23.22 23.86 6.21
CA PRO A 296 -22.78 24.28 4.89
C PRO A 296 -21.50 25.11 4.93
N ILE A 297 -20.70 24.97 3.89
CA ILE A 297 -19.43 25.66 3.71
C ILE A 297 -19.70 27.17 3.52
N ALA A 298 -19.00 27.98 4.32
CA ALA A 298 -19.02 29.44 4.22
C ALA A 298 -17.87 29.93 3.32
N ALA A 299 -17.54 31.23 3.37
CA ALA A 299 -16.39 31.76 2.64
C ALA A 299 -15.09 31.09 3.11
N ASP A 300 -14.44 30.29 2.26
CA ASP A 300 -13.21 29.57 2.59
C ASP A 300 -12.40 29.16 1.34
N ARG A 301 -11.13 28.83 1.55
CA ARG A 301 -10.28 28.09 0.61
C ARG A 301 -10.08 26.70 1.15
N LEU A 302 -10.36 25.69 0.33
CA LEU A 302 -10.57 24.32 0.77
C LEU A 302 -9.59 23.37 0.08
N LEU A 303 -9.16 22.35 0.81
CA LEU A 303 -8.39 21.21 0.31
C LEU A 303 -9.17 19.94 0.61
N VAL A 304 -9.54 19.24 -0.46
CA VAL A 304 -10.01 17.86 -0.42
C VAL A 304 -8.77 16.96 -0.42
N ASP A 305 -8.72 16.03 0.51
CA ASP A 305 -7.67 15.03 0.60
C ASP A 305 -8.33 13.65 0.69
N LEU A 306 -8.24 12.88 -0.40
CA LEU A 306 -8.73 11.51 -0.48
C LEU A 306 -7.53 10.55 -0.40
N GLU A 307 -7.43 9.84 0.71
CA GLU A 307 -6.32 8.95 1.03
C GLU A 307 -6.30 7.71 0.12
N ASN A 308 -5.14 7.40 -0.45
CA ASN A 308 -4.96 6.27 -1.34
C ASN A 308 -5.04 4.93 -0.60
N GLU A 309 -4.49 4.82 0.62
CA GLU A 309 -4.50 3.60 1.46
C GLU A 309 -5.93 3.15 1.77
N GLN A 310 -6.84 4.12 1.86
CA GLN A 310 -8.20 3.93 2.34
C GLN A 310 -9.22 3.91 1.20
N THR A 311 -8.76 3.97 -0.06
CA THR A 311 -9.60 3.98 -1.26
C THR A 311 -9.10 2.90 -2.22
N LEU A 312 -9.82 1.77 -2.23
CA LEU A 312 -9.40 0.57 -2.96
C LEU A 312 -10.46 0.13 -3.96
N ASP A 313 -10.05 -0.35 -5.13
CA ASP A 313 -10.95 -1.03 -6.06
C ASP A 313 -11.30 -2.47 -5.60
N ALA A 314 -11.99 -3.22 -6.46
CA ALA A 314 -12.31 -4.62 -6.20
C ALA A 314 -11.09 -5.56 -6.23
N ALA A 315 -10.06 -5.21 -7.02
CA ALA A 315 -8.80 -5.93 -7.11
C ALA A 315 -7.87 -5.65 -5.90
N GLY A 316 -8.16 -4.61 -5.11
CA GLY A 316 -7.33 -4.14 -4.01
C GLY A 316 -6.27 -3.10 -4.42
N ASN A 317 -6.32 -2.57 -5.65
CA ASN A 317 -5.43 -1.50 -6.07
C ASN A 317 -5.81 -0.21 -5.36
N ARG A 318 -4.78 0.57 -4.98
CA ARG A 318 -4.90 1.89 -4.37
C ARG A 318 -5.21 2.95 -5.42
N LEU A 319 -5.79 4.05 -4.98
CA LEU A 319 -6.06 5.22 -5.81
C LEU A 319 -4.81 5.67 -6.61
N ASP A 320 -5.00 5.91 -7.90
CA ASP A 320 -4.10 6.65 -8.82
C ASP A 320 -4.50 8.14 -8.71
N GLY A 321 -4.19 8.71 -7.55
CA GLY A 321 -4.76 9.97 -7.05
C GLY A 321 -3.95 11.21 -7.41
N GLU A 322 -2.82 11.08 -8.09
CA GLU A 322 -1.85 12.15 -8.33
C GLU A 322 -2.54 13.40 -8.91
N TRP A 323 -2.53 14.48 -8.12
CA TRP A 323 -3.05 15.80 -8.49
C TRP A 323 -2.16 16.89 -7.88
N ILE A 324 -1.31 17.51 -8.70
CA ILE A 324 -0.25 18.41 -8.23
C ILE A 324 -0.80 19.83 -8.01
N ASP A 325 -1.52 20.33 -9.00
CA ASP A 325 -2.13 21.66 -8.98
C ASP A 325 -3.37 21.73 -9.89
N ALA A 326 -3.95 22.92 -10.00
CA ALA A 326 -5.14 23.17 -10.82
C ALA A 326 -4.95 22.91 -12.32
N ALA A 327 -3.71 22.81 -12.82
CA ALA A 327 -3.41 22.53 -14.22
C ALA A 327 -3.05 21.05 -14.48
N SER A 328 -3.23 20.17 -13.48
CA SER A 328 -3.02 18.73 -13.61
C SER A 328 -3.88 18.14 -14.72
N THR A 329 -3.38 17.10 -15.39
CA THR A 329 -4.18 16.41 -16.42
C THR A 329 -5.31 15.64 -15.76
N PHE A 330 -6.50 15.69 -16.35
CA PHE A 330 -7.69 15.00 -15.85
C PHE A 330 -8.02 13.77 -16.73
N PRO A 331 -8.47 12.62 -16.19
CA PRO A 331 -8.74 12.30 -14.77
C PRO A 331 -7.48 12.26 -13.91
N SER A 332 -7.61 12.11 -12.58
CA SER A 332 -6.43 12.03 -11.69
C SER A 332 -5.47 10.93 -12.11
N GLY A 333 -4.22 11.05 -11.63
CA GLY A 333 -3.25 9.98 -11.71
C GLY A 333 -2.28 10.05 -12.88
N ASP A 334 -1.21 9.27 -12.77
CA ASP A 334 -0.17 9.11 -13.80
C ASP A 334 -0.10 7.69 -14.39
N GLY A 335 -0.91 6.77 -13.87
CA GLY A 335 -0.95 5.37 -14.27
C GLY A 335 -0.25 4.43 -13.30
N ALA A 336 0.33 4.98 -12.24
CA ALA A 336 0.81 4.24 -11.08
C ALA A 336 -0.07 4.54 -9.86
N THR A 337 -0.34 3.51 -9.07
CA THR A 337 -1.11 3.67 -7.82
C THR A 337 -0.28 4.31 -6.72
N GLY A 338 -0.93 4.99 -5.78
CA GLY A 338 -0.37 5.18 -4.43
C GLY A 338 -0.08 6.62 -4.01
N ALA A 339 -0.56 7.63 -4.73
CA ALA A 339 -0.66 8.98 -4.18
C ALA A 339 -2.10 9.36 -3.82
N ASP A 340 -2.22 10.22 -2.81
CA ASP A 340 -3.49 10.82 -2.40
C ASP A 340 -3.98 11.83 -3.44
N PHE A 341 -5.31 11.95 -3.54
CA PHE A 341 -5.92 12.97 -4.38
C PHE A 341 -6.12 14.27 -3.61
N LEU A 342 -5.21 15.21 -3.83
CA LEU A 342 -5.17 16.53 -3.20
C LEU A 342 -5.79 17.60 -4.11
N PHE A 343 -7.06 17.93 -3.87
CA PHE A 343 -7.83 18.83 -4.74
C PHE A 343 -8.27 20.11 -4.04
N SER A 344 -7.75 21.26 -4.50
CA SER A 344 -8.08 22.57 -3.94
C SER A 344 -9.22 23.26 -4.69
N PHE A 345 -10.11 23.92 -3.96
CA PHE A 345 -11.15 24.80 -4.51
C PHE A 345 -11.50 25.93 -3.53
N ALA A 346 -12.32 26.89 -3.94
CA ALA A 346 -12.73 28.00 -3.09
C ALA A 346 -14.24 28.23 -3.13
N VAL A 347 -14.80 28.67 -2.01
CA VAL A 347 -16.21 29.04 -1.87
C VAL A 347 -16.28 30.47 -1.36
N LEU A 348 -17.02 31.33 -2.03
CA LEU A 348 -17.31 32.70 -1.58
C LEU A 348 -18.73 33.07 -1.97
N PRO A 349 -19.73 32.81 -1.10
CA PRO A 349 -21.12 33.05 -1.44
C PRO A 349 -21.38 34.50 -1.86
N GLY A 350 -21.85 34.69 -3.10
CA GLY A 350 -22.19 35.99 -3.68
C GLY A 350 -21.15 36.61 -4.63
N ASP A 351 -19.96 36.03 -4.80
CA ASP A 351 -18.91 36.53 -5.72
C ASP A 351 -19.11 35.99 -7.14
N VAL A 352 -20.21 36.40 -7.80
CA VAL A 352 -20.64 35.81 -9.08
C VAL A 352 -19.67 36.10 -10.23
N ASN A 353 -18.87 37.17 -10.15
CA ASN A 353 -17.83 37.46 -11.14
C ASN A 353 -16.49 36.79 -10.81
N GLN A 354 -16.44 36.06 -9.69
CA GLN A 354 -15.32 35.26 -9.23
C GLN A 354 -14.01 36.06 -9.01
N SER A 355 -14.12 37.31 -8.54
CA SER A 355 -12.99 38.21 -8.30
C SER A 355 -12.22 37.91 -7.01
N GLY A 356 -12.78 37.10 -6.11
CA GLY A 356 -12.29 36.85 -4.76
C GLY A 356 -12.85 37.81 -3.70
N THR A 357 -13.73 38.75 -4.09
CA THR A 357 -14.38 39.73 -3.20
C THR A 357 -15.80 40.01 -3.64
N VAL A 358 -16.77 39.99 -2.72
CA VAL A 358 -18.16 40.33 -3.04
C VAL A 358 -18.34 41.85 -3.03
N THR A 359 -18.64 42.40 -4.20
CA THR A 359 -18.78 43.85 -4.44
C THR A 359 -20.10 44.19 -5.14
N GLU A 360 -20.32 45.48 -5.41
CA GLU A 360 -21.48 45.92 -6.21
C GLU A 360 -21.41 45.42 -7.66
N ALA A 361 -20.22 45.07 -8.16
CA ALA A 361 -20.06 44.50 -9.49
C ALA A 361 -20.72 43.12 -9.60
N ASP A 362 -20.70 42.34 -8.51
CA ASP A 362 -21.36 41.04 -8.42
C ASP A 362 -22.87 41.18 -8.48
N LEU A 363 -23.41 42.15 -7.73
CA LEU A 363 -24.83 42.46 -7.78
C LEU A 363 -25.26 42.89 -9.19
N ALA A 364 -24.46 43.74 -9.84
CA ALA A 364 -24.72 44.20 -11.21
C ALA A 364 -24.62 43.07 -12.25
N ALA A 365 -23.71 42.11 -12.06
CA ALA A 365 -23.59 40.93 -12.92
C ALA A 365 -24.81 40.02 -12.75
N ALA A 366 -25.17 39.66 -11.51
CA ALA A 366 -26.33 38.81 -11.24
C ALA A 366 -27.65 39.43 -11.74
N MET A 367 -27.79 40.77 -11.67
CA MET A 367 -28.95 41.49 -12.20
C MET A 367 -29.21 41.26 -13.69
N GLN A 368 -28.21 40.89 -14.49
CA GLN A 368 -28.35 40.59 -15.92
C GLN A 368 -29.05 39.25 -16.18
N HIS A 369 -29.06 38.37 -15.17
CA HIS A 369 -29.58 37.00 -15.25
C HIS A 369 -30.90 36.80 -14.48
N VAL A 370 -31.44 37.85 -13.85
CA VAL A 370 -32.69 37.78 -13.07
C VAL A 370 -33.88 37.43 -13.96
N PHE A 371 -34.88 36.76 -13.36
CA PHE A 371 -36.07 36.23 -14.04
C PHE A 371 -35.76 35.10 -15.01
N SER A 372 -34.61 34.47 -14.87
CA SER A 372 -34.26 33.24 -15.56
C SER A 372 -34.43 32.04 -14.63
N SER A 373 -34.53 30.87 -15.24
CA SER A 373 -34.66 29.58 -14.55
C SER A 373 -33.83 28.53 -15.26
N PHE A 374 -33.53 27.45 -14.55
CA PHE A 374 -32.75 26.33 -15.09
C PHE A 374 -33.24 25.92 -16.50
N GLY A 375 -32.31 25.83 -17.45
CA GLY A 375 -32.58 25.49 -18.85
C GLY A 375 -33.01 26.65 -19.75
N SER A 376 -33.22 27.86 -19.21
CA SER A 376 -33.44 29.07 -20.01
C SER A 376 -32.13 29.67 -20.51
N GLN A 377 -32.15 30.33 -21.69
CA GLN A 377 -30.94 30.87 -22.34
C GLN A 377 -30.20 31.94 -21.50
N GLY A 378 -30.90 32.62 -20.59
CA GLY A 378 -30.33 33.65 -19.72
C GLY A 378 -29.88 33.14 -18.36
N PHE A 379 -30.02 31.84 -18.09
CA PHE A 379 -29.66 31.25 -16.80
C PHE A 379 -28.15 31.02 -16.72
N ASP A 380 -27.52 31.62 -15.71
CA ASP A 380 -26.14 31.35 -15.32
C ASP A 380 -26.15 30.66 -13.95
N PRO A 381 -25.71 29.39 -13.84
CA PRO A 381 -25.68 28.66 -12.57
C PRO A 381 -24.91 29.39 -11.46
N LEU A 382 -23.91 30.22 -11.79
CA LEU A 382 -23.15 30.99 -10.82
C LEU A 382 -23.97 32.12 -10.17
N CYS A 383 -25.07 32.52 -10.79
CA CYS A 383 -25.97 33.56 -10.31
C CYS A 383 -27.17 33.01 -9.51
N ASP A 384 -27.36 31.68 -9.45
CA ASP A 384 -28.35 30.99 -8.60
C ASP A 384 -27.72 30.66 -7.24
N ILE A 385 -27.66 31.66 -6.36
CA ILE A 385 -26.83 31.64 -5.16
C ILE A 385 -27.30 30.58 -4.16
N ASP A 386 -28.59 30.23 -4.13
CA ASP A 386 -29.09 29.17 -3.25
C ASP A 386 -29.52 27.88 -3.95
N GLY A 387 -29.14 27.74 -5.24
CA GLY A 387 -29.30 26.50 -5.99
C GLY A 387 -30.76 26.07 -6.15
N ASN A 388 -31.70 27.01 -6.11
CA ASN A 388 -33.13 26.72 -6.16
C ASN A 388 -33.65 26.53 -7.61
N GLY A 389 -32.79 26.77 -8.60
CA GLY A 389 -33.08 26.69 -10.03
C GLY A 389 -33.68 27.97 -10.62
N LEU A 390 -33.78 29.06 -9.86
CA LEU A 390 -34.36 30.35 -10.27
C LEU A 390 -33.44 31.49 -9.83
N ILE A 391 -33.08 32.36 -10.77
CA ILE A 391 -32.32 33.58 -10.44
C ILE A 391 -33.31 34.70 -10.19
N ASN A 392 -33.48 35.09 -8.93
CA ASN A 392 -34.48 36.06 -8.52
C ASN A 392 -33.97 37.03 -7.42
N ILE A 393 -34.90 37.78 -6.82
CA ILE A 393 -34.56 38.79 -5.82
C ILE A 393 -33.93 38.19 -4.54
N VAL A 394 -34.19 36.92 -4.24
CA VAL A 394 -33.58 36.20 -3.11
C VAL A 394 -32.07 36.09 -3.31
N ASP A 395 -31.61 35.73 -4.52
CA ASP A 395 -30.19 35.68 -4.88
C ASP A 395 -29.53 37.04 -4.77
N LEU A 396 -30.18 38.07 -5.32
CA LEU A 396 -29.68 39.45 -5.22
C LEU A 396 -29.58 39.94 -3.76
N ILE A 397 -30.53 39.57 -2.91
CA ILE A 397 -30.49 39.89 -1.48
C ILE A 397 -29.31 39.18 -0.81
N ARG A 398 -29.01 37.92 -1.18
CA ARG A 398 -27.85 37.18 -0.66
C ARG A 398 -26.55 37.87 -1.04
N ILE A 399 -26.36 38.23 -2.31
CA ILE A 399 -25.18 38.97 -2.79
C ILE A 399 -25.04 40.29 -2.03
N ARG A 400 -26.13 41.07 -1.95
CA ARG A 400 -26.14 42.35 -1.23
C ARG A 400 -25.76 42.18 0.24
N ASN A 401 -26.26 41.15 0.91
CA ASN A 401 -25.96 40.90 2.31
C ASN A 401 -24.52 40.38 2.52
N ALA A 402 -23.89 39.84 1.49
CA ALA A 402 -22.50 39.37 1.49
C ALA A 402 -21.49 40.45 1.05
N LEU A 403 -21.92 41.67 0.72
CA LEU A 403 -21.03 42.76 0.32
C LEU A 403 -19.89 42.97 1.31
N ALA A 404 -18.69 43.22 0.77
CA ALA A 404 -17.43 43.38 1.50
C ALA A 404 -16.91 42.11 2.20
N THR A 405 -17.44 40.93 1.86
CA THR A 405 -16.79 39.66 2.18
C THR A 405 -15.72 39.32 1.12
N SER A 406 -14.68 38.63 1.54
CA SER A 406 -13.58 38.22 0.67
C SER A 406 -13.13 36.82 1.02
N LEU A 407 -12.49 36.13 0.07
CA LEU A 407 -11.81 34.88 0.36
C LEU A 407 -10.74 35.09 1.45
N PRO A 408 -10.53 34.11 2.34
CA PRO A 408 -9.43 34.19 3.30
C PRO A 408 -8.08 34.19 2.59
N ALA A 409 -7.10 34.85 3.22
CA ALA A 409 -5.72 34.87 2.74
C ALA A 409 -4.98 33.61 3.19
N GLY A 410 -4.18 33.03 2.30
CA GLY A 410 -3.39 31.82 2.57
C GLY A 410 -3.90 30.60 1.81
N ALA A 411 -3.33 29.44 2.12
CA ALA A 411 -3.72 28.15 1.57
C ALA A 411 -4.14 27.22 2.72
N PRO A 412 -5.16 26.37 2.52
CA PRO A 412 -5.50 25.31 3.46
C PRO A 412 -4.29 24.37 3.63
N SER A 413 -4.12 23.85 4.84
CA SER A 413 -3.17 22.76 5.12
C SER A 413 -3.97 21.48 5.28
N PRO A 414 -3.48 20.32 4.81
CA PRO A 414 -4.09 19.05 5.16
C PRO A 414 -4.17 18.94 6.70
N PRO A 415 -5.25 18.36 7.24
CA PRO A 415 -5.33 18.09 8.66
C PRO A 415 -4.16 17.18 9.05
N ALA A 416 -3.66 17.30 10.29
CA ALA A 416 -2.62 16.39 10.74
C ALA A 416 -3.17 14.96 10.63
N SER A 417 -2.61 14.17 9.70
CA SER A 417 -2.96 12.76 9.52
C SER A 417 -2.99 12.10 10.91
N PRO A 418 -4.06 11.36 11.26
CA PRO A 418 -4.16 10.77 12.58
C PRO A 418 -2.88 9.96 12.81
N ALA A 419 -2.14 10.33 13.86
CA ALA A 419 -0.91 9.64 14.21
C ALA A 419 -1.18 8.13 14.15
N ALA A 420 -0.39 7.41 13.35
CA ALA A 420 -0.45 5.96 13.22
C ALA A 420 -0.80 5.38 14.59
N PRO A 421 -1.85 4.54 14.68
CA PRO A 421 -2.45 4.15 15.94
C PRO A 421 -1.32 3.83 16.90
N ALA A 422 -1.20 4.64 17.96
CA ALA A 422 -0.10 4.55 18.90
C ALA A 422 0.05 3.06 19.22
N ALA A 423 1.19 2.49 18.80
CA ALA A 423 1.45 1.07 18.92
C ALA A 423 0.91 0.65 20.27
N ILE A 424 -0.08 -0.24 20.26
CA ILE A 424 -0.72 -0.70 21.48
C ILE A 424 0.41 -1.38 22.23
N VAL A 425 1.08 -0.62 23.10
CA VAL A 425 1.93 -1.19 24.13
C VAL A 425 0.92 -1.90 24.98
N ALA A 426 0.73 -3.19 24.70
CA ALA A 426 0.05 -4.08 25.60
C ALA A 426 0.72 -3.84 26.94
N ALA A 427 0.04 -3.10 27.81
CA ALA A 427 0.41 -3.01 29.19
C ALA A 427 0.36 -4.46 29.66
N ALA A 428 1.55 -5.04 29.81
CA ALA A 428 1.70 -6.36 30.37
C ALA A 428 0.97 -6.33 31.71
N ASP A 429 -0.18 -6.99 31.73
CA ASP A 429 -0.98 -7.15 32.92
C ASP A 429 -0.06 -7.71 34.00
N ALA A 430 0.09 -6.94 35.08
CA ALA A 430 0.98 -7.27 36.16
C ALA A 430 0.51 -8.59 36.78
N ALA A 431 1.31 -9.64 36.58
CA ALA A 431 1.09 -10.92 37.24
C ALA A 431 0.95 -10.70 38.76
N PRO A 432 -0.02 -11.37 39.41
CA PRO A 432 -0.40 -11.06 40.79
C PRO A 432 0.73 -11.43 41.76
N ALA A 433 0.94 -10.55 42.75
CA ALA A 433 1.84 -10.78 43.85
C ALA A 433 1.34 -11.93 44.74
N SER A 434 2.19 -12.93 44.97
CA SER A 434 2.00 -13.92 46.04
C SER A 434 2.09 -13.25 47.42
N PRO A 435 1.36 -13.76 48.43
CA PRO A 435 1.04 -13.00 49.64
C PRO A 435 2.18 -12.92 50.64
N ALA A 436 2.10 -11.85 51.44
CA ALA A 436 2.99 -11.47 52.52
C ALA A 436 3.26 -12.57 53.56
N VAL A 437 4.50 -12.66 54.01
CA VAL A 437 4.86 -13.21 55.32
C VAL A 437 5.62 -12.14 56.10
N ALA A 438 5.31 -12.10 57.39
CA ALA A 438 5.47 -11.01 58.33
C ALA A 438 6.90 -10.59 58.68
N ASP A 439 6.93 -9.42 59.30
CA ASP A 439 8.05 -8.57 59.65
C ASP A 439 8.73 -8.96 60.99
N SER A 440 10.07 -8.82 61.02
CA SER A 440 10.96 -8.45 62.16
C SER A 440 11.27 -9.42 63.34
N PRO A 441 12.38 -9.23 64.12
CA PRO A 441 13.68 -8.61 63.81
C PRO A 441 14.95 -9.25 64.46
N THR A 442 16.14 -8.80 64.01
CA THR A 442 17.45 -8.62 64.72
C THR A 442 18.12 -9.77 65.51
N THR A 443 19.39 -10.12 65.20
CA THR A 443 20.62 -9.72 65.96
C THR A 443 21.90 -10.47 65.52
N ALA A 444 22.98 -9.68 65.54
CA ALA A 444 24.43 -9.90 65.67
C ALA A 444 25.11 -11.30 65.74
N ALA A 445 26.34 -11.27 65.21
CA ALA A 445 27.60 -11.86 65.72
C ALA A 445 28.15 -13.16 65.09
N ALA A 446 29.28 -12.98 64.39
CA ALA A 446 30.52 -13.76 64.37
C ALA A 446 30.50 -15.26 64.77
N ASN A 447 31.00 -16.13 63.89
CA ASN A 447 32.34 -16.73 64.09
C ASN A 447 32.79 -17.65 62.95
N ALA A 448 34.12 -17.76 62.89
CA ALA A 448 34.98 -18.53 62.01
C ALA A 448 34.62 -20.02 61.84
N ALA A 449 35.01 -20.58 60.69
CA ALA A 449 35.99 -21.68 60.54
C ALA A 449 35.72 -22.45 59.23
N SER A 450 36.63 -22.41 58.26
CA SER A 450 37.75 -23.37 58.08
C SER A 450 37.36 -24.66 57.36
N ARG A 451 38.10 -24.93 56.26
CA ARG A 451 38.34 -26.25 55.62
C ARG A 451 37.14 -26.76 54.81
N GLY A 452 37.26 -27.14 53.55
CA GLY A 452 38.41 -27.59 52.78
C GLY A 452 37.98 -28.84 52.00
N ILE A 453 38.75 -29.15 50.96
CA ILE A 453 38.76 -30.41 50.18
C ILE A 453 37.99 -30.35 48.86
N ALA A 454 38.83 -30.38 47.81
CA ALA A 454 38.54 -30.68 46.43
C ALA A 454 38.37 -32.19 46.18
N ARG A 455 37.59 -32.54 45.15
CA ARG A 455 37.81 -33.57 44.11
C ARG A 455 36.48 -33.78 43.37
N ALA A 456 36.38 -33.44 42.09
CA ALA A 456 36.86 -34.19 40.91
C ALA A 456 35.92 -35.33 40.49
N SER A 457 35.59 -35.32 39.20
CA SER A 457 35.00 -36.36 38.33
C SER A 457 33.60 -36.86 38.69
N GLN A 458 32.65 -36.80 37.74
CA GLN A 458 32.47 -37.87 36.75
C GLN A 458 31.43 -37.47 35.69
N VAL A 459 31.70 -37.90 34.46
CA VAL A 459 30.84 -37.88 33.29
C VAL A 459 29.94 -39.12 33.35
N ASP A 460 28.63 -38.99 33.16
CA ASP A 460 27.82 -39.65 32.11
C ASP A 460 26.32 -39.79 32.45
N ALA A 461 25.53 -39.49 31.41
CA ALA A 461 24.17 -39.93 31.07
C ALA A 461 22.97 -39.48 31.93
N VAL A 462 21.97 -38.84 31.28
CA VAL A 462 20.70 -39.46 30.82
C VAL A 462 19.75 -38.37 30.26
N PHE A 463 19.13 -38.71 29.13
CA PHE A 463 17.90 -38.27 28.44
C PHE A 463 17.03 -37.08 28.90
N ASP A 464 16.49 -36.45 27.83
CA ASP A 464 15.19 -35.78 27.62
C ASP A 464 14.98 -34.28 27.89
N ASP A 465 14.65 -33.62 26.76
CA ASP A 465 13.56 -32.64 26.54
C ASP A 465 13.57 -31.30 27.30
N ALA A 466 13.83 -30.21 26.54
CA ALA A 466 13.21 -28.88 26.73
C ALA A 466 13.65 -27.86 25.64
N THR A 467 12.87 -27.80 24.56
CA THR A 467 12.30 -26.60 23.89
C THR A 467 13.04 -25.23 23.88
N ASP A 468 13.47 -24.82 22.67
CA ASP A 468 12.86 -23.77 21.80
C ASP A 468 12.47 -22.38 22.38
N ARG A 469 13.10 -21.89 23.45
CA ARG A 469 12.84 -20.51 23.94
C ARG A 469 14.06 -19.59 23.92
N SER A 470 15.25 -20.11 24.22
CA SER A 470 16.47 -19.29 24.31
C SER A 470 17.01 -18.83 22.95
N ASP A 471 16.75 -19.59 21.88
CA ASP A 471 17.24 -19.24 20.54
C ASP A 471 16.31 -18.23 19.83
N ARG A 472 15.01 -18.24 20.14
CA ARG A 472 14.04 -17.23 19.68
C ARG A 472 14.33 -15.85 20.25
N GLU A 473 14.65 -15.74 21.54
CA GLU A 473 14.95 -14.46 22.18
C GLU A 473 16.28 -13.85 21.70
N ARG A 474 17.27 -14.69 21.35
CA ARG A 474 18.53 -14.23 20.76
C ARG A 474 18.38 -13.72 19.32
N LEU A 475 17.46 -14.29 18.54
CA LEU A 475 17.16 -13.81 17.19
C LEU A 475 16.39 -12.48 17.20
N LEU A 476 15.43 -12.29 18.11
CA LEU A 476 14.68 -11.02 18.24
C LEU A 476 15.58 -9.85 18.69
N ALA A 477 16.47 -10.06 19.66
CA ALA A 477 17.37 -9.01 20.15
C ALA A 477 18.40 -8.55 19.10
N SER A 478 18.77 -9.43 18.17
CA SER A 478 19.66 -9.12 17.03
C SER A 478 18.97 -8.27 15.94
N ARG A 479 17.63 -8.37 15.82
CA ARG A 479 16.81 -7.69 14.81
C ARG A 479 16.54 -6.21 15.15
N ILE A 480 16.37 -5.87 16.43
CA ILE A 480 16.09 -4.48 16.88
C ILE A 480 17.33 -3.58 16.78
N ASN A 481 18.52 -4.09 17.14
CA ASN A 481 19.73 -3.28 17.20
C ASN A 481 20.36 -2.93 15.83
N ARG A 482 19.88 -3.52 14.72
CA ARG A 482 20.37 -3.22 13.37
C ARG A 482 19.50 -2.22 12.60
N LYS A 483 18.20 -2.13 12.87
CA LYS A 483 17.31 -1.11 12.27
C LYS A 483 17.69 0.33 12.69
N VAL A 484 18.17 0.54 13.93
CA VAL A 484 18.61 1.87 14.41
C VAL A 484 19.94 2.35 13.79
N LYS A 485 20.81 1.45 13.32
CA LYS A 485 22.13 1.82 12.77
C LYS A 485 22.14 2.18 11.28
N ARG A 486 21.02 2.01 10.56
CA ARG A 486 20.96 2.23 9.10
C ARG A 486 20.41 3.60 8.68
N ALA A 487 19.82 4.37 9.60
CA ALA A 487 19.32 5.74 9.34
C ALA A 487 20.42 6.84 9.36
N GLN A 488 21.69 6.51 9.60
CA GLN A 488 22.79 7.50 9.71
C GLN A 488 23.84 7.41 8.59
N ARG A 489 23.54 6.79 7.43
CA ARG A 489 24.55 6.52 6.39
C ARG A 489 24.25 6.99 4.96
N PHE A 490 23.30 7.90 4.76
CA PHE A 490 23.17 8.62 3.48
C PHE A 490 23.30 10.13 3.74
N GLY A 491 24.41 10.70 3.27
CA GLY A 491 24.73 12.12 3.38
C GLY A 491 24.48 12.85 2.07
N PHE A 492 24.00 14.08 2.17
CA PHE A 492 24.11 15.17 1.20
C PHE A 492 24.05 16.53 1.96
N PRO A 493 24.47 17.66 1.37
CA PRO A 493 25.57 18.47 1.90
C PRO A 493 25.14 19.64 2.80
N ASP A 494 26.08 20.04 3.67
CA ASP A 494 26.03 21.20 4.56
C ASP A 494 25.90 22.53 3.77
N GLN A 495 24.72 23.14 3.88
CA GLN A 495 24.46 24.54 3.53
C GLN A 495 23.56 25.15 4.61
N SER A 496 24.14 25.63 5.72
CA SER A 496 23.80 26.93 6.32
C SER A 496 24.48 27.14 7.68
N ARG A 497 25.49 28.01 7.70
CA ARG A 497 25.98 28.64 8.93
C ARG A 497 25.02 29.74 9.38
N PRO A 498 24.64 29.82 10.67
CA PRO A 498 24.29 31.08 11.29
C PRO A 498 25.55 31.75 11.86
N ARG A 499 25.72 33.04 11.54
CA ARG A 499 26.70 33.95 12.15
C ARG A 499 26.48 34.02 13.68
N ALA A 500 27.53 33.76 14.45
CA ALA A 500 27.64 34.23 15.83
C ALA A 500 28.17 35.69 15.85
N PRO A 501 27.70 36.56 16.75
CA PRO A 501 28.27 37.89 16.95
C PRO A 501 29.56 37.78 17.78
N GLY A 502 30.62 38.41 17.29
CA GLY A 502 31.89 38.53 18.00
C GLY A 502 31.88 39.60 19.09
N LEU A 503 32.90 39.53 19.96
CA LEU A 503 33.65 40.59 20.68
C LEU A 503 34.53 39.89 21.76
N PRO A 504 35.66 40.45 22.22
CA PRO A 504 36.85 40.83 21.45
C PRO A 504 38.19 40.34 22.09
N THR A 505 39.25 40.39 21.26
CA THR A 505 40.67 40.70 21.56
C THR A 505 41.44 39.96 22.67
N LEU A 506 42.47 39.21 22.28
CA LEU A 506 43.87 39.67 22.27
C LEU A 506 44.70 38.86 21.26
#